data_AF-A0A821WBV8-F1
#
_entry.id   AF-A0A821WBV8-F1
#
_cell.length_a   1.000
_cell.length_b   1.000
_cell.length_c   1.000
_cell.angle_alpha   90.00
_cell.angle_beta   90.00
_cell.angle_gamma   90.00
#
_symmetry.space_group_name_H-M   'P 1'
#
loop_
_entity.id
_entity.type
_entity.pdbx_description
1 polymer ?
#
loop_
_entity_poly.entity_id
_entity_poly.type
_entity_poly.pdbx_seq_one_letter_code
_entity_poly.pdbx_strand_id
1 'polypeptide(L)'
;MSSTLPAYHPLELIIEDINDHKPNIQVRQIISSIDIIKNNSQINIIENTIGLLAMITVDDIDQGIYGQVQLTLIVQTSITKRRRAFQLKPTSMRHYKV
;
A
#
# COMPACT_ATOMS: atom_id res chain seq x y z
N MET A 1 -16.29 -52.81 -34.58
CA MET A 1 -15.82 -52.29 -33.27
C MET A 1 -15.52 -50.81 -33.45
N SER A 2 -16.51 -49.93 -33.31
CA SER A 2 -16.31 -48.48 -33.40
C SER A 2 -16.26 -47.92 -31.97
N SER A 3 -15.07 -47.53 -31.53
CA SER A 3 -14.86 -46.87 -30.24
C SER A 3 -15.02 -45.37 -30.44
N THR A 4 -16.22 -44.85 -30.22
CA THR A 4 -16.43 -43.40 -30.09
C THR A 4 -16.08 -42.99 -28.67
N LEU A 5 -14.81 -42.65 -28.44
CA LEU A 5 -14.40 -41.96 -27.22
C LEU A 5 -15.27 -40.69 -27.05
N PRO A 6 -15.80 -40.39 -25.86
CA PRO A 6 -16.63 -39.22 -25.65
C PRO A 6 -15.84 -37.94 -25.96
N ALA A 7 -16.46 -37.02 -26.70
CA ALA A 7 -15.87 -35.72 -27.00
C ALA A 7 -15.88 -34.85 -25.73
N TYR A 8 -14.72 -34.67 -25.12
CA TYR A 8 -14.56 -33.74 -24.01
C TYR A 8 -14.58 -32.30 -24.54
N HIS A 9 -15.46 -31.48 -23.99
CA HIS A 9 -15.51 -30.06 -24.26
C HIS A 9 -14.74 -29.33 -23.16
N PRO A 10 -13.75 -28.48 -23.48
CA PRO A 10 -13.08 -27.69 -22.47
C PRO A 10 -14.08 -26.71 -21.84
N LEU A 11 -14.12 -26.70 -20.52
CA LEU A 11 -14.85 -25.67 -19.76
C LEU A 11 -13.85 -24.59 -19.37
N GLU A 12 -14.17 -23.34 -19.70
CA GLU A 12 -13.44 -22.18 -19.22
C GLU A 12 -14.25 -21.52 -18.10
N LEU A 13 -13.62 -21.37 -16.93
CA LEU A 13 -14.18 -20.64 -15.80
C LEU A 13 -13.38 -19.36 -15.63
N ILE A 14 -14.04 -18.22 -15.84
CA ILE A 14 -13.48 -16.90 -15.59
C ILE A 14 -14.02 -16.42 -14.25
N ILE A 15 -13.12 -16.12 -13.31
CA ILE A 15 -13.46 -15.53 -12.02
C ILE A 15 -13.05 -14.06 -12.09
N GLU A 16 -14.03 -13.17 -11.95
CA GLU A 16 -13.79 -11.74 -11.87
C GLU A 16 -13.33 -11.34 -10.47
N ASP A 17 -12.38 -10.41 -10.43
CA ASP A 17 -11.87 -9.85 -9.18
C ASP A 17 -12.93 -8.95 -8.53
N ILE A 18 -12.98 -8.96 -7.20
CA ILE A 18 -13.83 -8.09 -6.39
C ILE A 18 -12.98 -7.45 -5.29
N ASN A 19 -13.36 -6.26 -4.84
CA ASN A 19 -12.65 -5.55 -3.77
C ASN A 19 -13.00 -6.13 -2.39
N ASP A 20 -12.45 -7.31 -2.08
CA ASP A 20 -12.72 -8.03 -0.83
C ASP A 20 -11.55 -8.03 0.15
N HIS A 21 -10.38 -7.50 -0.24
CA HIS A 21 -9.26 -7.29 0.66
C HIS A 21 -9.08 -5.81 1.02
N LYS A 22 -8.40 -5.57 2.15
CA LYS A 22 -7.99 -4.23 2.56
C LYS A 22 -6.51 -4.07 2.30
N PRO A 23 -6.04 -2.86 1.92
CA PRO A 23 -4.63 -2.61 1.78
C PRO A 23 -3.87 -2.86 3.08
N ASN A 24 -2.71 -3.50 2.97
CA ASN A 24 -1.77 -3.69 4.06
C ASN A 24 -0.75 -2.55 4.07
N ILE A 25 -0.61 -1.87 5.21
CA ILE A 25 0.31 -0.74 5.36
C ILE A 25 1.47 -1.14 6.27
N GLN A 26 2.68 -0.98 5.76
CA GLN A 26 3.93 -1.21 6.48
C GLN A 26 4.71 0.10 6.57
N VAL A 27 5.12 0.46 7.79
CA VAL A 27 5.91 1.68 8.03
C VAL A 27 7.28 1.27 8.56
N ARG A 28 8.34 1.71 7.87
CA ARG A 28 9.73 1.47 8.27
C ARG A 28 10.41 2.78 8.60
N GLN A 29 10.78 2.95 9.87
CA GLN A 29 11.54 4.12 10.33
C GLN A 29 13.01 4.01 9.91
N ILE A 30 13.66 5.14 9.61
CA ILE A 30 15.05 5.19 9.11
C ILE A 30 16.08 5.40 10.23
N ILE A 31 15.65 5.85 11.40
CA ILE A 31 16.54 6.32 12.48
C ILE A 31 17.31 5.17 13.17
N SER A 32 16.93 3.92 12.91
CA SER A 32 17.67 2.74 13.36
C SER A 32 17.22 1.54 12.54
N SER A 33 18.15 0.66 12.20
CA SER A 33 18.05 -0.40 11.18
C SER A 33 16.96 -1.46 11.38
N ILE A 34 16.17 -1.42 12.44
CA ILE A 34 15.14 -2.40 12.77
C ILE A 34 14.00 -1.66 13.44
N ASP A 35 12.88 -1.52 12.73
CA ASP A 35 11.51 -1.61 13.27
C ASP A 35 10.55 -1.46 12.08
N ILE A 36 10.14 -2.61 11.53
CA ILE A 36 9.01 -2.67 10.60
C ILE A 36 7.76 -2.70 11.48
N ILE A 37 7.08 -1.56 11.57
CA ILE A 37 5.90 -1.42 12.41
C ILE A 37 4.67 -1.63 11.52
N LYS A 38 3.84 -2.62 11.87
CA LYS A 38 2.58 -2.91 11.18
C LYS A 38 1.43 -2.19 11.88
N ASN A 39 0.71 -1.33 11.15
CA ASN A 39 -0.49 -0.59 11.58
C ASN A 39 -0.31 0.35 12.81
N ASN A 40 -0.92 1.54 12.75
CA ASN A 40 -0.94 2.53 13.84
C ASN A 40 0.44 2.81 14.48
N SER A 41 1.44 3.03 13.63
CA SER A 41 2.84 3.16 14.02
C SER A 41 3.14 4.50 14.69
N GLN A 42 3.93 4.48 15.76
CA GLN A 42 4.50 5.67 16.38
C GLN A 42 5.95 5.84 15.91
N ILE A 43 6.25 7.00 15.34
CA ILE A 43 7.62 7.37 14.92
C ILE A 43 8.11 8.46 15.86
N ASN A 44 9.21 8.19 16.58
CA ASN A 44 9.87 9.20 17.38
C ASN A 44 10.85 9.99 16.50
N ILE A 45 10.68 11.31 16.45
CA ILE A 45 11.52 12.20 15.64
C ILE A 45 12.38 13.05 16.57
N ILE A 46 13.68 13.04 16.35
CA ILE A 46 14.62 13.89 17.08
C ILE A 46 14.45 15.33 16.57
N GLU A 47 14.44 16.30 17.50
CA GLU A 47 14.31 17.71 17.14
C GLU A 47 15.39 18.14 16.12
N ASN A 48 15.02 19.10 15.26
CA ASN A 48 15.88 19.63 14.19
C ASN A 48 16.29 18.64 13.08
N THR A 49 15.65 17.48 12.98
CA THR A 49 15.86 16.55 11.86
C THR A 49 15.12 17.03 10.60
N ILE A 50 15.85 17.20 9.49
CA ILE A 50 15.29 17.44 8.15
C ILE A 50 15.75 16.30 7.25
N GLY A 51 14.82 15.56 6.66
CA GLY A 51 15.16 14.45 5.78
C GLY A 51 14.08 13.38 5.68
N LEU A 52 14.47 12.20 5.22
CA LEU A 52 13.59 11.04 5.12
C LEU A 52 13.43 10.41 6.52
N LEU A 53 12.21 10.45 7.06
CA LEU A 53 11.92 9.98 8.42
C LEU A 53 11.51 8.51 8.45
N ALA A 54 10.65 8.13 7.49
CA ALA A 54 10.13 6.78 7.34
C ALA A 54 9.78 6.50 5.87
N MET A 55 9.79 5.22 5.53
CA MET A 55 9.24 4.71 4.28
C MET A 55 7.93 4.00 4.58
N ILE A 56 6.92 4.27 3.75
CA ILE A 56 5.61 3.63 3.83
C ILE A 56 5.48 2.74 2.60
N THR A 57 5.24 1.46 2.82
CA THR A 57 4.91 0.49 1.78
C THR A 57 3.46 0.10 1.96
N VAL A 58 2.71 0.10 0.86
CA VAL A 58 1.30 -0.27 0.86
C VAL A 58 1.06 -1.27 -0.25
N ASP A 59 0.54 -2.42 0.13
CA ASP A 59 0.28 -3.53 -0.78
C ASP A 59 -1.18 -3.95 -0.63
N ASP A 60 -1.84 -4.12 -1.76
CA ASP A 60 -3.18 -4.71 -1.86
C ASP A 60 -3.09 -5.94 -2.77
N ILE A 61 -3.76 -7.01 -2.36
CA ILE A 61 -3.70 -8.30 -3.07
C ILE A 61 -4.76 -8.40 -4.18
N ASP A 62 -5.72 -7.48 -4.20
CA ASP A 62 -6.72 -7.37 -5.25
C ASP A 62 -6.09 -6.86 -6.55
N GLN A 63 -6.75 -7.14 -7.68
CA GLN A 63 -6.21 -6.89 -9.01
C GLN A 63 -6.76 -5.61 -9.64
N GLY A 64 -6.08 -5.15 -10.71
CA GLY A 64 -6.57 -4.06 -11.54
C GLY A 64 -6.80 -2.75 -10.79
N ILE A 65 -8.06 -2.29 -10.76
CA ILE A 65 -8.46 -1.07 -10.07
C ILE A 65 -8.58 -1.26 -8.55
N TYR A 66 -8.88 -2.47 -8.09
CA TYR A 66 -9.08 -2.77 -6.68
C TYR A 66 -7.75 -2.81 -5.91
N GLY A 67 -6.68 -3.22 -6.57
CA GLY A 67 -5.32 -3.09 -6.05
C GLY A 67 -4.72 -1.66 -6.04
N GLN A 68 -5.46 -0.64 -6.48
CA GLN A 68 -4.96 0.74 -6.52
C GLN A 68 -5.24 1.48 -5.20
N VAL A 69 -4.18 2.06 -4.61
CA VAL A 69 -4.27 2.64 -3.26
C VAL A 69 -3.87 4.11 -3.22
N GLN A 70 -4.80 5.02 -2.96
CA GLN A 70 -4.46 6.44 -2.75
C GLN A 70 -4.04 6.72 -1.30
N LEU A 71 -2.96 7.49 -1.11
CA LEU A 71 -2.48 7.90 0.21
C LEU A 71 -2.71 9.39 0.46
N THR A 72 -3.27 9.71 1.63
CA THR A 72 -3.52 11.09 2.08
C THR A 72 -2.80 11.35 3.39
N LEU A 73 -1.97 12.40 3.45
CA LEU A 73 -1.32 12.83 4.69
C LEU A 73 -2.23 13.78 5.47
N ILE A 74 -2.59 13.40 6.68
CA ILE A 74 -3.34 14.26 7.60
C ILE A 74 -2.46 14.59 8.79
N VAL A 75 -2.01 15.85 8.89
CA VAL A 75 -1.20 16.34 10.02
C VAL A 75 -2.10 17.02 11.04
N GLN A 76 -2.41 16.31 12.12
CA GLN A 76 -3.14 16.86 13.26
C GLN A 76 -2.15 17.50 14.25
N THR A 77 -2.20 18.83 14.36
CA THR A 77 -1.34 19.56 15.31
C THR A 77 -2.03 20.83 15.79
N SER A 78 -1.82 21.15 17.07
CA SER A 78 -2.21 22.43 17.67
C SER A 78 -1.31 23.59 17.25
N ILE A 79 -0.13 23.31 16.66
CA ILE A 79 0.85 24.32 16.26
C ILE A 79 0.75 24.56 14.74
N THR A 80 0.17 25.70 14.35
CA THR A 80 -0.12 26.03 12.94
C THR A 80 1.12 26.01 12.04
N LYS A 81 2.28 26.46 12.55
CA LYS A 81 3.56 26.45 11.82
C LYS A 81 4.04 25.05 11.45
N ARG A 82 3.64 24.01 12.19
CA ARG A 82 4.07 22.61 11.96
C ARG A 82 3.15 21.83 11.02
N ARG A 83 2.01 22.40 10.56
CA ARG A 83 1.09 21.73 9.62
C ARG A 83 1.75 21.34 8.28
N ARG A 84 2.83 22.02 7.89
CA ARG A 84 3.61 21.76 6.67
C ARG A 84 4.96 21.09 6.93
N ALA A 85 5.22 20.63 8.15
CA ALA A 85 6.50 20.03 8.52
C ALA A 85 6.71 18.63 7.92
N PHE A 86 5.61 17.96 7.54
CA PHE A 86 5.62 16.62 6.97
C PHE A 86 5.08 16.63 5.56
N GLN A 87 5.68 15.81 4.70
CA GLN A 87 5.25 15.62 3.33
C GLN A 87 5.36 14.13 2.98
N LEU A 88 4.29 13.57 2.39
CA LEU A 88 4.37 12.29 1.69
C LEU A 88 4.94 12.54 0.30
N LYS A 89 6.01 11.82 -0.04
CA LYS A 89 6.57 11.84 -1.39
C LYS A 89 6.41 10.44 -2.00
N PRO A 90 5.78 10.31 -3.18
CA PRO A 90 5.72 9.03 -3.87
C PRO A 90 7.13 8.64 -4.31
N THR A 91 7.57 7.45 -3.90
CA THR A 91 8.86 6.88 -4.29
C THR A 91 8.73 5.82 -5.37
N SER A 92 7.51 5.35 -5.66
CA SER A 92 7.22 4.43 -6.76
C SER A 92 6.54 5.16 -7.92
N MET A 93 6.82 4.73 -9.15
CA MET A 93 6.17 5.22 -10.38
C MET A 93 4.73 4.73 -10.56
N ARG A 94 4.18 3.94 -9.60
CA ARG A 94 2.74 3.67 -9.55
C ARG A 94 2.08 4.94 -9.07
N HIS A 95 1.48 5.66 -10.02
CA HIS A 95 0.93 6.99 -9.81
C HIS A 95 -0.18 6.94 -8.75
N TYR A 96 0.06 7.59 -7.62
CA TYR A 96 -0.99 7.92 -6.65
C TYR A 96 -1.25 9.41 -6.77
N LYS A 97 -2.41 9.74 -7.34
CA LYS A 97 -2.81 11.14 -7.59
C LYS A 97 -2.97 11.84 -6.24
N VAL A 98 -2.20 12.92 -6.06
CA VAL A 98 -2.27 13.85 -4.91
C VAL A 98 -3.47 14.76 -5.08
#